data_AF-A0A962EBT9-F1
#
_entry.id   AF-A0A962EBT9-F1
#
_cell.length_a   1.000
_cell.length_b   1.000
_cell.length_c   1.000
_cell.angle_alpha   90.00
_cell.angle_beta   90.00
_cell.angle_gamma   90.00
#
_symmetry.space_group_name_H-M   'P 1'
#
loop_
_entity.id
_entity.type
_entity.pdbx_description
1 polymer ?
#
loop_
_entity_poly.entity_id
_entity_poly.type
_entity_poly.pdbx_seq_one_letter_code
_entity_poly.pdbx_strand_id
1 'polypeptide(L)'
;MQSPANYKQVLNRFQELPKEIQEYFPSFAELVESYSWDVSLSYVFSRVEAAKHTTIYCGIVKLHWTDSALTREFIDKDHMSRGRFRDLFKIVFGKPMTKELLASLSEAESIRDRVAHGKSWSEPQARKALIDIFNFAEGFNALVYSLAGFRPFGQLRGFKGRKQALPKETTRWVLRGMGIPAKADE
;
A
#
# COMPACT_ATOMS: atom_id res chain seq x y z
N MET A 1 4.01 10.46 -28.60
CA MET A 1 4.09 11.47 -27.52
C MET A 1 5.55 11.61 -27.12
N GLN A 2 6.04 12.82 -26.83
CA GLN A 2 7.43 13.02 -26.40
C GLN A 2 7.62 12.48 -24.97
N SER A 3 8.72 11.77 -24.72
CA SER A 3 9.06 11.29 -23.38
C SER A 3 9.21 12.45 -22.41
N PRO A 4 8.74 12.33 -21.16
CA PRO A 4 8.86 13.40 -20.18
C PRO A 4 10.32 13.73 -19.87
N ALA A 5 10.67 15.00 -19.69
CA ALA A 5 12.05 15.37 -19.38
C ALA A 5 12.52 14.71 -18.05
N ASN A 6 13.73 14.14 -18.05
CA ASN A 6 14.36 13.51 -16.88
C ASN A 6 13.63 12.28 -16.29
N TYR A 7 12.82 11.56 -17.08
CA TYR A 7 12.20 10.29 -16.66
C TYR A 7 13.22 9.22 -16.22
N LYS A 8 14.41 9.23 -16.82
CA LYS A 8 15.52 8.30 -16.54
C LYS A 8 15.91 8.27 -15.06
N GLN A 9 15.84 9.40 -14.35
CA GLN A 9 16.17 9.43 -12.92
C GLN A 9 15.22 8.54 -12.11
N VAL A 10 13.92 8.62 -12.39
CA VAL A 10 12.91 7.81 -11.71
C VAL A 10 13.00 6.35 -12.12
N LEU A 11 13.25 6.11 -13.42
CA LEU A 11 13.44 4.76 -13.95
C LEU A 11 14.66 4.06 -13.32
N ASN A 12 15.79 4.76 -13.20
CA ASN A 12 16.99 4.23 -12.54
C ASN A 12 16.68 3.86 -11.09
N ARG A 13 16.03 4.76 -10.34
CA ARG A 13 15.62 4.46 -8.95
C ARG A 13 14.70 3.24 -8.87
N PHE A 14 13.77 3.09 -9.82
CA PHE A 14 12.89 1.93 -9.88
C PHE A 14 13.66 0.63 -10.15
N GLN A 15 14.65 0.66 -11.05
CA GLN A 15 15.50 -0.49 -11.37
C GLN A 15 16.42 -0.91 -10.21
N GLU A 16 16.74 0.01 -9.29
CA GLU A 16 17.49 -0.28 -8.06
C GLU A 16 16.65 -0.97 -6.97
N LEU A 17 15.31 -0.97 -7.10
CA LEU A 17 14.45 -1.62 -6.10
C LEU A 17 14.61 -3.15 -6.13
N PRO A 18 14.30 -3.84 -5.02
CA PRO A 18 14.18 -5.29 -5.02
C PRO A 18 13.25 -5.80 -6.13
N LYS A 19 13.65 -6.89 -6.79
CA LYS A 19 12.95 -7.44 -7.98
C LYS A 19 11.45 -7.67 -7.75
N GLU A 20 11.08 -8.14 -6.57
CA GLU A 20 9.69 -8.34 -6.17
C GLU A 20 8.85 -7.05 -6.23
N ILE A 21 9.43 -5.91 -5.85
CA ILE A 21 8.76 -4.60 -5.94
C ILE A 21 8.62 -4.22 -7.41
N GLN A 22 9.66 -4.43 -8.23
CA GLN A 22 9.58 -4.16 -9.67
C GLN A 22 8.48 -4.99 -10.33
N GLU A 23 8.40 -6.29 -10.02
CA GLU A 23 7.38 -7.22 -10.50
C GLU A 23 5.96 -6.80 -10.07
N TYR A 24 5.81 -6.12 -8.92
CA TYR A 24 4.53 -5.59 -8.46
C TYR A 24 4.02 -4.41 -9.32
N PHE A 25 4.93 -3.69 -9.97
CA PHE A 25 4.63 -2.56 -10.86
C PHE A 25 5.02 -2.86 -12.32
N PRO A 26 4.43 -3.88 -12.97
CA PRO A 26 4.91 -4.41 -14.24
C PRO A 26 4.93 -3.37 -15.37
N SER A 27 3.95 -2.46 -15.41
CA SER A 27 3.83 -1.46 -16.48
C SER A 27 4.57 -0.15 -16.19
N PHE A 28 5.23 0.01 -15.03
CA PHE A 28 5.75 1.31 -14.64
C PHE A 28 6.82 1.86 -15.60
N ALA A 29 7.74 1.01 -16.06
CA ALA A 29 8.82 1.44 -16.96
C ALA A 29 8.28 2.00 -18.28
N GLU A 30 7.30 1.33 -18.89
CA GLU A 30 6.65 1.80 -20.11
C GLU A 30 5.85 3.09 -19.87
N LEU A 31 5.12 3.15 -18.75
CA LEU A 31 4.28 4.29 -18.40
C LEU A 31 5.09 5.56 -18.21
N VAL A 32 6.22 5.49 -17.51
CA VAL A 32 7.04 6.68 -17.23
C VAL A 32 7.81 7.19 -18.46
N GLU A 33 8.06 6.31 -19.44
CA GLU A 33 8.75 6.65 -20.68
C GLU A 33 7.81 7.21 -21.76
N SER A 34 6.60 6.66 -21.86
CA SER A 34 5.71 6.89 -23.01
C SER A 34 4.50 7.77 -22.71
N TYR A 35 4.19 8.00 -21.43
CA TYR A 35 2.98 8.72 -21.00
C TYR A 35 3.33 9.92 -20.11
N SER A 36 2.36 10.81 -19.92
CA SER A 36 2.47 11.93 -18.99
C SER A 36 2.63 11.46 -17.54
N TRP A 37 3.34 12.26 -16.74
CA TRP A 37 3.54 12.02 -15.30
C TRP A 37 2.27 11.66 -14.52
N ASP A 38 1.13 12.27 -14.87
CA ASP A 38 -0.16 12.02 -14.23
C ASP A 38 -0.62 10.56 -14.34
N VAL A 39 -0.35 9.92 -15.48
CA VAL A 39 -0.71 8.53 -15.72
C VAL A 39 0.18 7.63 -14.88
N SER A 40 1.48 7.88 -14.86
CA SER A 40 2.43 7.11 -14.05
C SER A 40 2.15 7.25 -12.55
N LEU A 41 1.86 8.47 -12.08
CA LEU A 41 1.46 8.73 -10.69
C LEU A 41 0.18 7.99 -10.35
N SER A 42 -0.88 8.18 -11.12
CA SER A 42 -2.18 7.54 -10.87
C SER A 42 -2.06 6.02 -10.81
N TYR A 43 -1.30 5.42 -11.74
CA TYR A 43 -1.01 4.00 -11.73
C TYR A 43 -0.29 3.56 -10.43
N VAL A 44 0.84 4.18 -10.10
CA VAL A 44 1.64 3.77 -8.92
C VAL A 44 0.84 3.92 -7.63
N PHE A 45 0.11 5.03 -7.47
CA PHE A 45 -0.71 5.25 -6.26
C PHE A 45 -1.86 4.25 -6.15
N SER A 46 -2.55 3.92 -7.24
CA SER A 46 -3.61 2.89 -7.22
C SER A 46 -3.07 1.53 -6.75
N ARG A 47 -1.86 1.16 -7.21
CA ARG A 47 -1.18 -0.08 -6.82
C ARG A 47 -0.74 -0.06 -5.35
N VAL A 48 -0.25 1.07 -4.86
CA VAL A 48 0.11 1.25 -3.45
C VAL A 48 -1.11 1.18 -2.52
N GLU A 49 -2.23 1.76 -2.93
CA GLU A 49 -3.49 1.66 -2.19
C GLU A 49 -3.99 0.21 -2.10
N ALA A 50 -3.94 -0.52 -3.21
CA ALA A 50 -4.24 -1.95 -3.22
C ALA A 50 -3.31 -2.75 -2.30
N ALA A 51 -2.01 -2.42 -2.28
CA ALA A 51 -1.04 -3.05 -1.38
C ALA A 51 -1.34 -2.75 0.09
N LYS A 52 -1.70 -1.51 0.44
CA LYS A 52 -2.12 -1.12 1.80
C LYS A 52 -3.35 -1.91 2.26
N HIS A 53 -4.40 -1.96 1.43
CA HIS A 53 -5.61 -2.74 1.72
C HIS A 53 -5.28 -4.22 1.95
N THR A 54 -4.48 -4.79 1.06
CA THR A 54 -4.06 -6.20 1.13
C THR A 54 -3.21 -6.46 2.36
N THR A 55 -2.39 -5.49 2.79
CA THR A 55 -1.55 -5.62 3.99
C THR A 55 -2.39 -5.75 5.26
N ILE A 56 -3.45 -4.96 5.40
CA ILE A 56 -4.38 -5.08 6.54
C ILE A 56 -5.03 -6.45 6.54
N TYR A 57 -5.60 -6.88 5.41
CA TYR A 57 -6.17 -8.22 5.25
C TYR A 57 -5.17 -9.32 5.63
N CYS A 58 -3.96 -9.30 5.05
CA CYS A 58 -2.94 -10.30 5.29
C CYS A 58 -2.47 -10.30 6.75
N GLY A 59 -2.31 -9.12 7.35
CA GLY A 59 -1.96 -8.95 8.76
C GLY A 59 -3.00 -9.60 9.68
N ILE A 60 -4.29 -9.35 9.43
CA ILE A 60 -5.38 -9.91 10.23
C ILE A 60 -5.39 -11.44 10.13
N VAL A 61 -5.40 -11.99 8.91
CA VAL A 61 -5.46 -13.45 8.70
C VAL A 61 -4.22 -14.15 9.27
N LYS A 62 -3.03 -13.55 9.14
CA LYS A 62 -1.79 -14.17 9.57
C LYS A 62 -1.54 -14.07 11.07
N LEU A 63 -1.74 -12.89 11.65
CA LEU A 63 -1.41 -12.63 13.05
C LEU A 63 -2.53 -13.07 13.99
N HIS A 64 -3.79 -12.96 13.54
CA HIS A 64 -4.98 -13.18 14.37
C HIS A 64 -5.80 -14.41 13.94
N TRP A 65 -5.31 -15.15 12.93
CA TRP A 65 -5.82 -16.45 12.47
C TRP A 65 -7.29 -16.44 12.10
N THR A 66 -7.80 -15.32 11.63
CA THR A 66 -9.20 -15.20 11.23
C THR A 66 -9.52 -16.05 10.00
N ASP A 67 -10.81 -16.35 9.82
CA ASP A 67 -11.31 -16.89 8.56
C ASP A 67 -11.06 -15.90 7.42
N SER A 68 -10.39 -16.36 6.36
CA SER A 68 -9.94 -15.49 5.27
C SER A 68 -11.09 -14.93 4.44
N ALA A 69 -12.13 -15.72 4.20
CA ALA A 69 -13.26 -15.28 3.39
C ALA A 69 -14.05 -14.18 4.13
N LEU A 70 -14.37 -14.43 5.40
CA LEU A 70 -15.06 -13.45 6.24
C LEU A 70 -14.23 -12.19 6.50
N THR A 71 -12.91 -12.34 6.69
CA THR A 71 -12.01 -11.18 6.85
C THR A 71 -11.99 -10.31 5.60
N ARG A 72 -11.93 -10.93 4.41
CA ARG A 72 -11.99 -10.20 3.13
C ARG A 72 -13.30 -9.42 3.04
N GLU A 73 -14.43 -10.07 3.28
CA GLU A 73 -15.75 -9.44 3.25
C GLU A 73 -15.84 -8.21 4.16
N PHE A 74 -15.31 -8.31 5.38
CA PHE A 74 -15.34 -7.22 6.36
C PHE A 74 -14.41 -6.07 5.99
N ILE A 75 -13.22 -6.37 5.45
CA ILE A 75 -12.27 -5.37 4.97
C ILE A 75 -12.80 -4.63 3.75
N ASP A 76 -13.44 -5.34 2.81
CA ASP A 76 -13.98 -4.73 1.60
C ASP A 76 -15.18 -3.80 1.91
N LYS A 77 -15.84 -4.00 3.06
CA LYS A 77 -16.89 -3.11 3.60
C LYS A 77 -16.33 -1.91 4.37
N ASP A 78 -15.05 -1.93 4.76
CA ASP A 78 -14.42 -0.85 5.53
C ASP A 78 -13.87 0.22 4.57
N HIS A 79 -14.31 1.47 4.75
CA HIS A 79 -13.79 2.57 3.94
C HIS A 79 -12.36 2.93 4.37
N MET A 80 -11.37 2.47 3.61
CA MET A 80 -9.95 2.63 3.92
C MET A 80 -9.41 4.03 3.56
N SER A 81 -9.79 5.04 4.34
CA SER A 81 -9.15 6.35 4.29
C SER A 81 -7.68 6.28 4.76
N ARG A 82 -6.89 7.34 4.54
CA ARG A 82 -5.49 7.41 5.00
C ARG A 82 -5.36 7.29 6.51
N GLY A 83 -6.22 7.99 7.25
CA GLY A 83 -6.26 7.91 8.71
C GLY A 83 -6.66 6.50 9.16
N ARG A 84 -7.72 5.96 8.55
CA ARG A 84 -8.21 4.62 8.82
C ARG A 84 -7.15 3.54 8.62
N PHE A 85 -6.37 3.62 7.54
CA PHE A 85 -5.26 2.70 7.29
C PHE A 85 -4.20 2.77 8.40
N ARG A 86 -3.82 3.97 8.86
CA ARG A 86 -2.80 4.13 9.92
C ARG A 86 -3.28 3.55 11.25
N ASP A 87 -4.56 3.77 11.58
CA ASP A 87 -5.17 3.24 12.80
C ASP A 87 -5.25 1.71 12.75
N LEU A 88 -5.78 1.16 11.64
CA LEU A 88 -5.86 -0.28 11.43
C LEU A 88 -4.47 -0.93 11.41
N PHE A 89 -3.46 -0.30 10.81
CA PHE A 89 -2.09 -0.81 10.84
C PHE A 89 -1.60 -0.97 12.29
N LYS A 90 -1.79 0.06 13.12
CA LYS A 90 -1.42 0.00 14.54
C LYS A 90 -2.20 -1.09 15.29
N ILE A 91 -3.51 -1.21 15.05
CA ILE A 91 -4.37 -2.21 15.68
C ILE A 91 -3.93 -3.64 15.30
N VAL A 92 -3.71 -3.89 14.00
CA VAL A 92 -3.42 -5.23 13.47
C VAL A 92 -2.02 -5.69 13.82
N PHE A 93 -1.02 -4.81 13.69
CA PHE A 93 0.39 -5.17 13.89
C PHE A 93 0.91 -4.81 15.29
N GLY A 94 0.11 -4.16 16.13
CA GLY A 94 0.46 -3.74 17.48
C GLY A 94 1.50 -2.61 17.55
N LYS A 95 1.95 -2.09 16.40
CA LYS A 95 2.97 -1.04 16.28
C LYS A 95 2.58 -0.03 15.20
N PRO A 96 2.79 1.27 15.42
CA PRO A 96 2.59 2.26 14.37
C PRO A 96 3.66 2.12 13.28
N MET A 97 3.38 2.66 12.09
CA MET A 97 4.44 2.88 11.09
C MET A 97 5.45 3.91 11.60
N THR A 98 6.68 3.81 11.13
CA THR A 98 7.75 4.76 11.49
C THR A 98 7.44 6.16 10.96
N LYS A 99 7.95 7.19 11.63
CA LYS A 99 7.71 8.58 11.23
C LYS A 99 8.28 8.88 9.86
N GLU A 100 9.42 8.27 9.55
CA GLU A 100 10.14 8.42 8.28
C GLU A 100 9.31 7.88 7.12
N LEU A 101 8.72 6.68 7.28
CA LEU A 101 7.83 6.10 6.26
C LEU A 101 6.56 6.93 6.08
N LEU A 102 6.00 7.45 7.17
CA LEU A 102 4.84 8.34 7.12
C LEU A 102 5.13 9.66 6.41
N ALA A 103 6.33 10.23 6.62
CA ALA A 103 6.76 11.46 5.97
C ALA A 103 6.88 11.26 4.44
N SER A 104 7.62 10.23 3.99
CA SER A 104 7.75 9.91 2.56
C SER A 104 6.38 9.68 1.91
N LEU A 105 5.50 8.94 2.58
CA LEU A 105 4.16 8.66 2.08
C LEU A 105 3.31 9.94 2.00
N SER A 106 3.31 10.77 3.04
CA SER A 106 2.48 11.97 3.12
C SER A 106 2.87 13.01 2.08
N GLU A 107 4.17 13.19 1.83
CA GLU A 107 4.65 14.12 0.81
C GLU A 107 4.23 13.66 -0.59
N ALA A 108 4.40 12.37 -0.90
CA ALA A 108 4.01 11.80 -2.17
C ALA A 108 2.47 11.88 -2.37
N GLU A 109 1.69 11.55 -1.33
CA GLU A 109 0.22 11.65 -1.33
C GLU A 109 -0.28 13.09 -1.61
N SER A 110 0.43 14.11 -1.12
CA SER A 110 0.07 15.51 -1.37
C SER A 110 0.19 15.90 -2.85
N ILE A 111 1.18 15.36 -3.57
CA ILE A 111 1.34 15.60 -5.00
C ILE A 111 0.28 14.83 -5.78
N ARG A 112 -0.02 13.58 -5.40
CA ARG A 112 -1.12 12.79 -5.98
C ARG A 112 -2.45 13.53 -5.88
N ASP A 113 -2.75 14.14 -4.74
CA ASP A 113 -4.00 14.88 -4.56
C ASP A 113 -4.08 16.11 -5.47
N ARG A 114 -2.97 16.83 -5.65
CA ARG A 114 -2.93 17.96 -6.59
C ARG A 114 -3.22 17.49 -8.02
N VAL A 115 -2.59 16.41 -8.45
CA VAL A 115 -2.82 15.80 -9.77
C VAL A 115 -4.28 15.35 -9.92
N ALA A 116 -4.81 14.58 -8.96
CA ALA A 116 -6.18 14.07 -9.01
C ALA A 116 -7.24 15.17 -9.01
N HIS A 117 -6.97 16.30 -8.34
CA HIS A 117 -7.87 17.46 -8.30
C HIS A 117 -7.60 18.47 -9.44
N GLY A 118 -6.74 18.17 -10.41
CA GLY A 118 -6.42 19.06 -11.53
C GLY A 118 -5.75 20.38 -11.10
N LYS A 119 -5.15 20.42 -9.90
CA LYS A 119 -4.39 21.58 -9.42
C LYS A 119 -3.04 21.62 -10.12
N SER A 120 -2.42 22.80 -10.19
CA SER A 120 -1.07 22.92 -10.75
C SER A 120 -0.07 22.07 -9.97
N TRP A 121 0.89 21.49 -10.69
CA TRP A 121 2.03 20.75 -10.17
C TRP A 121 3.17 20.90 -11.19
N SER A 122 4.40 20.58 -10.78
CA SER A 122 5.58 20.63 -11.66
C SER A 122 6.20 19.26 -11.84
N GLU A 123 6.86 19.01 -12.97
CA GLU A 123 7.54 17.72 -13.20
C GLU A 123 8.56 17.34 -12.11
N PRO A 124 9.35 18.26 -11.53
CA PRO A 124 10.18 17.94 -10.37
C PRO A 124 9.38 17.38 -9.19
N GLN A 125 8.17 17.89 -8.93
CA GLN A 125 7.29 17.38 -7.88
C GLN A 125 6.79 15.98 -8.20
N ALA A 126 6.41 15.72 -9.45
CA ALA A 126 5.99 14.38 -9.89
C ALA A 126 7.12 13.35 -9.74
N ARG A 127 8.34 13.71 -10.18
CA ARG A 127 9.53 12.85 -10.02
C ARG A 127 9.82 12.56 -8.55
N LYS A 128 9.81 13.58 -7.71
CA LYS A 128 10.01 13.43 -6.26
C LYS A 128 8.94 12.52 -5.64
N ALA A 129 7.67 12.71 -5.99
CA ALA A 129 6.59 11.86 -5.47
C ALA A 129 6.73 10.39 -5.87
N LEU A 130 7.17 10.10 -7.10
CA LEU A 130 7.46 8.72 -7.54
C LEU A 130 8.66 8.12 -6.81
N ILE A 131 9.72 8.89 -6.57
CA ILE A 131 10.87 8.41 -5.79
C ILE A 131 10.45 8.13 -4.34
N ASP A 132 9.72 9.06 -3.71
CA ASP A 132 9.26 8.95 -2.33
C ASP A 132 8.32 7.75 -2.13
N ILE A 133 7.44 7.48 -3.10
CA ILE A 133 6.53 6.34 -3.02
C ILE A 133 7.24 4.99 -3.22
N PHE A 134 8.31 4.94 -4.02
CA PHE A 134 9.15 3.75 -4.14
C PHE A 134 10.00 3.51 -2.89
N ASN A 135 10.55 4.57 -2.30
CA ASN A 135 11.22 4.50 -0.99
C ASN A 135 10.25 4.01 0.10
N PHE A 136 9.01 4.50 0.09
CA PHE A 136 7.95 3.98 0.95
C PHE A 136 7.71 2.48 0.68
N ALA A 137 7.59 2.05 -0.58
CA ALA A 137 7.31 0.65 -0.90
C ALA A 137 8.40 -0.30 -0.37
N GLU A 138 9.67 0.08 -0.55
CA GLU A 138 10.82 -0.67 -0.04
C GLU A 138 10.84 -0.74 1.48
N GLY A 139 10.76 0.40 2.17
CA GLY A 139 10.78 0.42 3.63
C GLY A 139 9.52 -0.20 4.25
N PHE A 140 8.36 -0.11 3.59
CA PHE A 140 7.13 -0.76 4.02
C PHE A 140 7.22 -2.29 3.88
N ASN A 141 7.83 -2.79 2.80
CA ASN A 141 8.14 -4.21 2.67
C ASN A 141 9.02 -4.70 3.83
N ALA A 142 10.10 -3.98 4.14
CA ALA A 142 11.00 -4.34 5.23
C ALA A 142 10.28 -4.32 6.59
N LEU A 143 9.49 -3.28 6.86
CA LEU A 143 8.71 -3.14 8.09
C LEU A 143 7.72 -4.31 8.24
N VAL A 144 6.85 -4.55 7.26
CA VAL A 144 5.82 -5.59 7.36
C VAL A 144 6.44 -6.98 7.42
N TYR A 145 7.54 -7.21 6.71
CA TYR A 145 8.29 -8.45 6.81
C TYR A 145 8.84 -8.68 8.23
N SER A 146 9.36 -7.64 8.88
CA SER A 146 9.83 -7.75 10.27
C SER A 146 8.70 -8.03 11.27
N LEU A 147 7.48 -7.54 11.01
CA LEU A 147 6.33 -7.67 11.91
C LEU A 147 5.56 -8.98 11.71
N ALA A 148 5.43 -9.43 10.46
CA ALA A 148 4.55 -10.53 10.11
C ALA A 148 5.14 -11.51 9.09
N GLY A 149 6.38 -11.32 8.61
CA GLY A 149 7.06 -12.25 7.71
C GLY A 149 6.37 -12.42 6.36
N PHE A 150 5.77 -11.37 5.82
CA PHE A 150 5.33 -11.30 4.42
C PHE A 150 5.67 -9.92 3.84
N ARG A 151 5.69 -9.82 2.51
CA ARG A 151 6.06 -8.59 1.80
C ARG A 151 4.86 -8.07 1.00
N PRO A 152 4.26 -6.92 1.38
CA PRO A 152 3.12 -6.30 0.69
C PRO A 152 3.26 -6.16 -0.82
N PHE A 153 4.45 -5.77 -1.29
CA PHE A 153 4.78 -5.59 -2.70
C PHE A 153 5.46 -6.82 -3.29
N GLY A 154 5.33 -8.00 -2.67
CA GLY A 154 5.90 -9.25 -3.15
C GLY A 154 4.82 -10.32 -3.39
N GLN A 155 5.27 -11.55 -3.62
CA GLN A 155 4.36 -12.69 -3.77
C GLN A 155 3.75 -13.09 -2.42
N LEU A 156 2.42 -13.10 -2.35
CA LEU A 156 1.67 -13.45 -1.14
C LEU A 156 1.35 -14.95 -1.04
N ARG A 157 1.85 -15.79 -1.94
CA ARG A 157 1.59 -17.23 -1.90
C ARG A 157 2.10 -17.82 -0.59
N GLY A 158 1.21 -18.48 0.15
CA GLY A 158 1.55 -19.11 1.43
C GLY A 158 1.69 -18.14 2.62
N PHE A 159 1.29 -16.87 2.49
CA PHE A 159 1.50 -15.87 3.54
C PHE A 159 0.94 -16.29 4.92
N LYS A 160 -0.20 -17.01 4.95
CA LYS A 160 -0.88 -17.48 6.16
C LYS A 160 -0.08 -18.53 6.95
N GLY A 161 0.83 -19.27 6.30
CA GLY A 161 1.51 -20.41 6.90
C GLY A 161 0.57 -21.59 7.21
N ARG A 162 0.96 -22.44 8.17
CA ARG A 162 0.26 -23.72 8.50
C ARG A 162 -0.80 -23.59 9.60
N LYS A 163 -1.03 -22.40 10.15
CA LYS A 163 -1.97 -22.22 11.27
C LYS A 163 -3.42 -22.38 10.82
N GLN A 164 -4.20 -23.10 11.63
CA GLN A 164 -5.63 -23.27 11.40
C GLN A 164 -6.37 -21.96 11.68
N ALA A 165 -7.35 -21.63 10.83
CA ALA A 165 -8.19 -20.46 11.07
C ALA A 165 -9.17 -20.71 12.21
N LEU A 166 -9.48 -19.65 12.94
CA LEU A 166 -10.59 -19.59 13.87
C LEU A 166 -11.92 -19.80 13.13
N PRO A 167 -12.93 -20.38 13.80
CA PRO A 167 -14.29 -20.42 13.27
C PRO A 167 -14.81 -19.02 12.91
N LYS A 168 -15.82 -18.97 12.03
CA LYS A 168 -16.39 -17.71 11.56
C LYS A 168 -16.97 -16.88 12.71
N GLU A 169 -17.57 -17.53 13.70
CA GLU A 169 -18.17 -16.92 14.88
C GLU A 169 -17.12 -16.14 15.68
N THR A 170 -16.00 -16.78 16.02
CA THR A 170 -14.88 -16.15 16.71
C THR A 170 -14.24 -15.07 15.85
N THR A 171 -14.10 -15.31 14.54
CA THR A 171 -13.58 -14.32 13.60
C THR A 171 -14.40 -13.03 13.62
N ARG A 172 -15.75 -13.10 13.66
CA ARG A 172 -16.61 -11.90 13.78
C ARG A 172 -16.28 -11.10 15.03
N TRP A 173 -16.06 -11.75 16.17
CA TRP A 173 -15.70 -11.08 17.42
C TRP A 173 -14.34 -10.41 17.34
N VAL A 174 -13.34 -11.08 16.75
CA VAL A 174 -12.00 -10.48 16.54
C VAL A 174 -12.11 -9.24 15.66
N LEU A 175 -12.78 -9.33 14.51
CA LEU A 175 -12.90 -8.21 13.57
C LEU A 175 -13.66 -7.04 14.18
N ARG A 176 -14.77 -7.29 14.89
CA ARG A 176 -15.52 -6.25 15.61
C ARG A 176 -14.69 -5.61 16.73
N GLY A 177 -13.89 -6.41 17.45
CA GLY A 177 -12.96 -5.91 18.46
C GLY A 177 -11.87 -5.00 17.89
N MET A 178 -11.46 -5.23 16.64
CA MET A 178 -10.60 -4.33 15.87
C MET A 178 -11.34 -3.12 15.27
N GLY A 179 -12.66 -3.07 15.45
CA GLY A 179 -13.53 -2.03 14.90
C GLY A 179 -13.80 -2.17 13.41
N ILE A 180 -13.75 -3.38 12.84
CA ILE A 180 -13.93 -3.66 11.40
C ILE A 180 -15.28 -4.38 11.15
N PRO A 181 -16.09 -3.95 10.16
CA PRO A 181 -15.97 -2.65 9.49
C PRO A 181 -16.20 -1.51 10.49
N ALA A 182 -15.69 -0.32 10.17
CA ALA A 182 -16.06 0.90 10.90
C ALA A 182 -17.58 1.00 10.97
N LYS A 183 -18.13 1.37 12.15
CA LYS A 183 -19.55 1.69 12.24
C LYS A 183 -19.82 2.84 11.26
N ALA A 184 -20.89 2.73 10.48
CA ALA A 184 -21.40 3.90 9.79
C ALA A 184 -21.75 4.93 10.86
N ASP A 185 -21.32 6.18 10.68
CA ASP A 185 -21.84 7.28 11.48
C ASP A 185 -23.35 7.34 11.16
N GLU A 186 -24.19 6.97 12.13
CA GLU A 186 -25.66 7.12 12.08
C GLU A 186 -26.07 8.59 12.23
#